data_AF-X1AF69-F1
#
_entry.id   AF-X1AF69-F1
#
_cell.length_a   1.000
_cell.length_b   1.000
_cell.length_c   1.000
_cell.angle_alpha   90.00
_cell.angle_beta   90.00
_cell.angle_gamma   90.00
#
_symmetry.space_group_name_H-M   'P 1'
#
loop_
_entity.id
_entity.type
_entity.pdbx_description
1 polymer ?
#
loop_
_entity_poly.entity_id
_entity_poly.type
_entity_poly.pdbx_seq_one_letter_code
_entity_poly.pdbx_strand_id
1 'polypeptide(L)'
;MEKSEKRKKCPECGSPKFVRVYERAELVCAECGFIVHDKIMDMGPEWRAFDQEQRDRRGRVGAPMTFTIHDKGLSTMIDWRDRDSHGKDLTPKRRAQIYR
;
A
#
# COMPACT_ATOMS: atom_id res chain seq x y z
N MET A 1 4.18 10.30 -10.18
CA MET A 1 4.34 8.84 -10.40
C MET A 1 5.49 8.66 -11.37
N GLU A 2 6.67 8.43 -10.83
CA GLU A 2 7.89 8.26 -11.61
C GLU A 2 7.77 6.96 -12.40
N LYS A 3 7.74 7.06 -13.73
CA LYS A 3 7.67 5.91 -14.63
C LYS A 3 9.07 5.29 -14.62
N SER A 4 9.32 4.30 -13.75
CA SER A 4 10.60 3.58 -13.76
C SER A 4 10.81 3.01 -15.16
N GLU A 5 11.83 3.47 -15.86
CA GLU A 5 12.17 3.00 -17.20
C GLU A 5 12.49 1.52 -17.13
N LYS A 6 11.55 0.67 -17.56
CA LYS A 6 11.80 -0.76 -17.73
C LYS A 6 12.88 -0.90 -18.79
N ARG A 7 14.10 -1.27 -18.39
CA ARG A 7 15.15 -1.68 -19.33
C ARG A 7 14.65 -2.88 -20.11
N LYS A 8 14.19 -2.65 -21.35
CA LYS A 8 13.60 -3.69 -22.22
C LYS A 8 14.65 -4.64 -22.81
N LYS A 9 15.94 -4.39 -22.57
CA LYS A 9 17.07 -5.13 -23.15
C LYS A 9 18.12 -5.43 -22.09
N CYS A 10 18.72 -6.61 -22.18
CA CYS A 10 19.78 -7.04 -21.30
C CYS A 10 21.05 -6.20 -21.56
N PRO A 11 21.76 -5.69 -20.54
CA PRO A 11 22.96 -4.88 -20.74
C PRO A 11 24.13 -5.68 -21.34
N GLU A 12 24.20 -6.99 -21.09
CA GLU A 12 25.28 -7.85 -21.59
C GLU A 12 25.08 -8.33 -23.04
N CYS A 13 23.94 -8.95 -23.35
CA CYS A 13 23.70 -9.56 -24.66
C CYS A 13 22.71 -8.79 -25.55
N GLY A 14 22.11 -7.70 -25.05
CA GLY A 14 21.12 -6.92 -25.81
C GLY A 14 19.76 -7.60 -26.01
N SER A 15 19.58 -8.83 -25.50
CA SER A 15 18.35 -9.60 -25.72
C SER A 15 17.16 -9.05 -24.90
N PRO A 16 15.93 -9.18 -25.42
CA PRO A 16 14.72 -8.74 -24.71
C PRO A 16 14.05 -9.84 -23.87
N LYS A 17 14.64 -11.04 -23.81
CA LYS A 17 14.02 -12.21 -23.17
C LYS A 17 14.47 -12.32 -21.70
N PHE A 18 13.53 -12.11 -20.79
CA PHE A 18 13.76 -12.25 -19.36
C PHE A 18 12.85 -13.32 -18.75
N VAL A 19 13.39 -14.07 -17.80
CA VAL A 19 12.70 -15.08 -16.98
C VAL A 19 12.73 -14.60 -15.55
N ARG A 20 11.59 -14.70 -14.86
CA ARG A 20 11.47 -14.34 -13.43
C ARG A 20 11.56 -15.60 -12.58
N VAL A 21 12.53 -15.65 -11.68
CA VAL A 21 12.70 -16.73 -10.70
C VAL A 21 12.01 -16.30 -9.42
N TYR A 22 10.81 -16.82 -9.18
CA TYR A 22 9.98 -16.43 -8.04
C TYR A 22 10.60 -16.81 -6.69
N GLU A 23 11.29 -17.95 -6.61
CA GLU A 23 11.89 -18.46 -5.36
C GLU A 23 12.96 -17.53 -4.80
N ARG A 24 13.66 -16.80 -5.67
CA ARG A 24 14.74 -15.88 -5.30
C ARG A 24 14.39 -14.40 -5.52
N ALA A 25 13.20 -14.13 -6.03
CA ALA A 25 12.76 -12.79 -6.45
C ALA A 25 13.76 -12.11 -7.42
N GLU A 26 14.26 -12.86 -8.40
CA GLU A 26 15.25 -12.42 -9.38
C GLU A 26 14.65 -12.33 -10.79
N LEU A 27 15.11 -11.37 -11.59
CA LEU A 27 14.83 -11.26 -13.02
C LEU A 27 16.12 -11.56 -13.79
N VAL A 28 16.13 -12.67 -14.52
CA VAL A 28 17.31 -13.22 -15.19
C VAL A 28 17.12 -13.17 -16.70
N CYS A 29 18.16 -12.83 -17.44
CA CYS A 29 18.17 -12.95 -18.89
C CYS A 29 18.19 -14.43 -19.31
N ALA A 30 17.28 -14.83 -20.20
CA ALA A 30 17.16 -16.22 -20.65
C ALA A 30 18.35 -16.70 -21.51
N GLU A 31 19.09 -15.76 -22.12
CA GLU A 31 20.14 -16.08 -23.10
C GLU A 31 21.55 -16.08 -22.50
N CYS A 32 21.87 -15.15 -21.58
CA CYS A 32 23.20 -15.06 -20.97
C CYS A 32 23.23 -15.35 -19.46
N GLY A 33 22.08 -15.53 -18.82
CA GLY A 33 22.00 -15.76 -17.37
C GLY A 33 22.28 -14.52 -16.50
N PHE A 34 22.42 -13.34 -17.09
CA PHE A 34 22.64 -12.10 -16.34
C PHE A 34 21.42 -11.72 -15.48
N ILE A 35 21.66 -11.37 -14.21
CA ILE A 35 20.62 -10.93 -13.28
C ILE A 35 20.42 -9.42 -13.47
N VAL A 36 19.27 -9.03 -14.01
CA VAL A 36 18.92 -7.63 -14.28
C VAL A 36 18.39 -6.92 -13.03
N HIS A 37 17.61 -7.65 -12.23
CA HIS A 37 17.08 -7.16 -10.96
C HIS A 37 17.09 -8.29 -9.94
N ASP A 38 17.62 -8.02 -8.75
CA ASP A 38 17.50 -8.86 -7.57
C ASP A 38 16.50 -8.27 -6.57
N LYS A 39 16.08 -9.09 -5.59
CA LYS A 39 15.23 -8.68 -4.45
C LYS A 39 13.94 -7.95 -4.87
N ILE A 40 13.26 -8.48 -5.89
CA ILE A 40 12.00 -7.91 -6.35
C ILE A 40 10.94 -8.13 -5.27
N MET A 41 10.73 -7.11 -4.43
CA MET A 41 9.71 -7.11 -3.41
C MET A 41 8.32 -6.99 -4.05
N ASP A 42 7.38 -7.80 -3.55
CA ASP A 42 5.97 -7.62 -3.85
C ASP A 42 5.46 -6.43 -3.03
N MET A 43 5.00 -5.37 -3.70
CA MET A 43 4.36 -4.22 -3.05
C MET A 43 2.85 -4.44 -2.81
N GLY A 44 2.38 -5.68 -2.98
CA GLY A 44 1.05 -6.09 -2.56
C GLY A 44 0.84 -5.93 -1.04
N PRO A 45 -0.41 -6.08 -0.56
CA PRO A 45 -0.69 -6.04 0.87
C PRO A 45 0.15 -7.10 1.59
N GLU A 46 1.05 -6.68 2.49
CA GLU A 46 1.87 -7.62 3.28
C GLU A 46 1.02 -8.58 4.12
N TRP A 47 -0.22 -8.19 4.43
CA TRP A 47 -1.17 -8.98 5.18
C TRP A 47 -2.05 -9.80 4.23
N ARG A 48 -1.92 -11.12 4.30
CA ARG A 48 -2.77 -12.06 3.59
C ARG A 48 -4.14 -12.12 4.27
N ALA A 49 -5.16 -11.61 3.59
CA ALA A 49 -6.56 -11.81 3.93
C ALA A 49 -7.25 -12.56 2.81
N PHE A 50 -7.95 -13.63 3.17
CA PHE A 50 -8.73 -14.43 2.23
C PHE A 50 -10.19 -13.97 2.13
N ASP A 51 -10.62 -13.14 3.08
CA ASP A 51 -11.99 -12.65 3.22
C ASP A 51 -11.98 -11.16 3.62
N GLN A 52 -13.06 -10.43 3.33
CA GLN A 52 -13.19 -9.02 3.69
C GLN A 52 -13.16 -8.80 5.20
N GLU A 53 -13.72 -9.70 6.01
CA GLU A 53 -13.68 -9.53 7.46
C GLU A 53 -12.25 -9.67 8.02
N GLN A 54 -11.46 -10.58 7.45
CA GLN A 54 -10.05 -10.71 7.80
C GLN A 54 -9.24 -9.49 7.33
N ARG A 55 -9.70 -8.86 6.26
CA ARG A 55 -9.12 -7.63 5.70
C ARG A 55 -9.16 -6.50 6.71
N ASP A 56 -10.35 -6.25 7.24
CA ASP A 56 -10.60 -5.15 8.16
C ASP A 56 -10.00 -5.40 9.55
N ARG A 57 -9.91 -6.66 9.99
CA ARG A 57 -9.29 -7.02 11.29
C ARG A 57 -7.76 -7.02 11.28
N ARG A 58 -7.13 -7.39 10.15
CA ARG A 58 -5.67 -7.53 10.04
C ARG A 58 -4.98 -6.29 9.49
N GLY A 59 -5.69 -5.47 8.73
CA GLY A 59 -5.20 -4.18 8.27
C GLY A 59 -4.94 -3.24 9.44
N ARG A 60 -3.68 -3.08 9.84
CA ARG A 60 -3.24 -2.01 10.76
C ARG A 60 -3.06 -0.66 10.06
N VAL A 61 -3.60 -0.53 8.86
CA VAL A 61 -3.54 0.67 8.04
C VAL A 61 -4.91 1.30 7.99
N GLY A 62 -4.96 2.63 7.86
CA GLY A 62 -6.21 3.35 7.65
C GLY A 62 -6.87 2.99 6.31
N ALA A 63 -8.04 3.59 6.07
CA ALA A 63 -8.75 3.46 4.81
C ALA A 63 -7.87 3.87 3.61
N PRO A 64 -8.06 3.26 2.42
CA PRO A 64 -7.31 3.63 1.23
C PRO A 64 -7.62 5.07 0.80
N MET A 65 -6.59 5.79 0.36
CA MET A 65 -6.75 7.15 -0.14
C MET A 65 -7.55 7.16 -1.44
N THR A 66 -8.53 8.06 -1.52
CA THR A 66 -9.42 8.21 -2.68
C THR A 66 -9.20 9.57 -3.32
N PHE A 67 -8.51 9.60 -4.47
CA PHE A 67 -8.13 10.84 -5.16
C PHE A 67 -9.31 11.67 -5.71
N THR A 68 -10.51 11.12 -5.75
CA THR A 68 -11.72 11.85 -6.17
C THR A 68 -12.29 12.74 -5.06
N ILE A 69 -11.80 12.61 -3.82
CA ILE A 69 -12.20 13.43 -2.68
C ILE A 69 -11.14 14.52 -2.48
N HIS A 70 -11.58 15.75 -2.19
CA HIS A 70 -10.71 16.93 -2.00
C HIS A 70 -9.60 16.69 -0.97
N ASP A 71 -9.89 15.95 0.11
CA ASP A 71 -8.94 15.59 1.17
C ASP A 71 -8.41 14.16 1.04
N LYS A 72 -8.51 13.58 -0.17
CA LYS A 72 -8.06 12.23 -0.49
C LYS A 72 -8.67 11.13 0.39
N GLY A 73 -9.77 11.40 1.07
CA GLY A 73 -10.42 10.49 2.03
C GLY A 73 -9.65 10.30 3.34
N LEU A 74 -8.81 11.26 3.73
CA LEU A 74 -8.03 11.22 4.99
C LEU A 74 -8.82 11.68 6.21
N SER A 75 -10.06 12.14 6.04
CA SER A 75 -10.93 12.53 7.15
C SER A 75 -11.49 11.29 7.88
N THR A 76 -11.31 11.27 9.20
CA THR A 76 -11.85 10.22 10.07
C THR A 76 -12.94 10.81 10.96
N MET A 77 -14.04 10.09 11.17
CA MET A 77 -15.03 10.46 12.19
C MET A 77 -14.58 9.98 13.57
N ILE A 78 -14.53 10.91 14.52
CA ILE A 78 -14.38 10.57 15.94
C ILE A 78 -15.71 9.96 16.40
N ASP A 79 -15.63 8.90 17.21
CA ASP A 79 -16.73 8.04 17.68
C ASP A 79 -18.08 8.77 17.86
N TRP A 80 -19.16 8.21 17.30
CA TRP A 80 -20.52 8.77 17.39
C TRP A 80 -21.01 8.95 18.83
N ARG A 81 -20.38 8.24 19.77
CA ARG A 81 -20.72 8.30 21.18
C ARG A 81 -20.30 9.60 21.86
N ASP A 82 -19.58 10.48 21.17
CA ASP A 82 -19.16 11.79 21.70
C ASP A 82 -18.52 11.65 23.10
N ARG A 83 -17.66 10.65 23.32
CA ARG A 83 -17.02 10.42 24.62
C ARG A 83 -15.54 10.76 24.59
N ASP A 84 -15.06 11.30 25.70
CA ASP A 84 -13.64 11.52 25.92
C ASP A 84 -12.88 10.20 26.19
N SER A 85 -11.55 10.27 26.25
CA SER A 85 -10.68 9.11 26.56
C SER A 85 -10.95 8.49 27.94
N HIS A 86 -11.69 9.19 28.81
CA HIS A 86 -12.09 8.72 30.14
C HIS A 86 -13.55 8.22 30.17
N GLY A 87 -14.23 8.19 29.01
CA GLY A 87 -15.60 7.70 28.87
C GLY A 87 -16.70 8.70 29.25
N LYS A 88 -16.37 9.98 29.50
CA LYS A 88 -17.35 11.03 29.80
C LYS A 88 -17.88 11.67 28.51
N ASP A 89 -19.15 12.05 28.50
CA ASP A 89 -19.74 12.74 27.35
C ASP A 89 -19.09 14.11 27.13
N LEU A 90 -18.76 14.41 25.88
CA LEU A 90 -18.21 15.68 25.46
C LEU A 90 -19.25 16.78 25.65
N THR A 91 -18.84 17.88 26.28
CA THR A 91 -19.71 19.05 26.42
C THR A 91 -19.95 19.71 25.05
N PRO A 92 -21.08 20.39 24.84
CA PRO A 92 -21.40 21.03 23.55
C PRO A 92 -20.31 21.97 23.04
N LYS A 93 -19.65 22.71 23.96
CA LYS A 93 -18.53 23.59 23.64
C LYS A 93 -17.31 22.84 23.10
N ARG A 94 -17.00 21.67 23.67
CA ARG A 94 -15.88 20.81 23.22
C ARG A 94 -16.19 20.14 21.88
N ARG A 95 -17.43 19.67 21.69
CA ARG A 95 -17.86 19.13 20.38
C ARG A 95 -17.72 20.17 19.27
N ALA A 96 -18.21 21.38 19.51
CA ALA A 96 -18.08 22.48 18.55
C ALA A 96 -16.62 22.86 18.23
N GLN A 97 -15.67 22.61 19.12
CA GLN A 97 -14.23 22.82 18.86
C GLN A 97 -13.61 21.69 18.04
N ILE A 98 -14.13 20.46 18.13
CA ILE A 98 -13.63 19.29 17.39
C ILE A 98 -14.09 19.32 15.92
N TYR A 99 -15.31 19.78 15.67
CA TYR A 99 -15.89 19.90 14.33
C TYR A 99 -15.52 21.20 13.59
N ARG A 100 -14.69 22.05 14.18
CA ARG A 100 -14.26 23.33 13.61
C ARG A 100 -12.87 23.22 13.02
#